data_AF-A0AAW0KPE7-F1
#
_entry.id   AF-A0AAW0KPE7-F1
#
_cell.length_a   1.000
_cell.length_b   1.000
_cell.length_c   1.000
_cell.angle_alpha   90.00
_cell.angle_beta   90.00
_cell.angle_gamma   90.00
#
_symmetry.space_group_name_H-M   'P 1'
#
loop_
_entity.id
_entity.type
_entity.pdbx_description
1 polymer ?
#
loop_
_entity_poly.entity_id
_entity_poly.type
_entity_poly.pdbx_seq_one_letter_code
_entity_poly.pdbx_strand_id
1 'polypeptide(L)'
;MEVINHILLFISLSSLLLSANAVCVPRKHSDFAVSTNPSSAPALHHADVSVPSTWGVSGSVEARLPHADVSAALGVSGSVEAKLPHADVSAEVKLPHADVSAAAGVSGSAEAEVSGSFSPILHSQPTANVNPAVHKVCGITEDPIVCATTIIPFLSGEFDPASILVSEIQAAISFTNKTIAKANELATHHSTSNFESQCIEQCQENYDSALNNFQTALVAIKAHDAGRLNSVLSAAITDADTCNDGFSDAGIPGSLLGEANAYIHLLGAICLDISTLLH
;
A
#
# COMPACT_ATOMS: atom_id res chain seq x y z
N MET A 1 -36.66 13.62 2.44
CA MET A 1 -36.57 12.29 1.78
C MET A 1 -35.84 12.36 0.43
N GLU A 2 -35.88 13.47 -0.31
CA GLU A 2 -35.14 13.60 -1.59
C GLU A 2 -33.61 13.55 -1.48
N VAL A 3 -33.03 14.10 -0.41
CA VAL A 3 -31.56 14.15 -0.24
C VAL A 3 -30.94 12.75 -0.07
N ILE A 4 -31.66 11.81 0.56
CA ILE A 4 -31.20 10.44 0.77
C ILE A 4 -31.13 9.68 -0.56
N ASN A 5 -32.08 9.94 -1.46
CA ASN A 5 -32.13 9.27 -2.76
C ASN A 5 -30.99 9.73 -3.68
N HIS A 6 -30.56 10.99 -3.59
CA HIS A 6 -29.40 11.49 -4.30
C HIS A 6 -28.08 10.92 -3.75
N ILE A 7 -27.94 10.81 -2.43
CA ILE A 7 -26.75 10.21 -1.81
C ILE A 7 -26.59 8.74 -2.22
N LEU A 8 -27.69 7.97 -2.24
CA LEU A 8 -27.66 6.57 -2.68
C LEU A 8 -27.34 6.43 -4.19
N LEU A 9 -27.85 7.35 -5.02
CA LEU A 9 -27.50 7.39 -6.44
C LEU A 9 -26.03 7.75 -6.67
N PHE A 10 -25.46 8.68 -5.89
CA PHE A 10 -24.04 9.04 -5.98
C PHE A 10 -23.13 7.91 -5.49
N ILE A 11 -23.48 7.20 -4.41
CA ILE A 11 -22.75 6.02 -3.94
C ILE A 11 -22.78 4.92 -5.01
N SER A 12 -23.94 4.65 -5.62
CA SER A 12 -24.08 3.66 -6.69
C SER A 12 -23.36 4.04 -7.99
N LEU A 13 -23.30 5.34 -8.35
CA LEU A 13 -22.57 5.80 -9.54
C LEU A 13 -21.05 5.78 -9.33
N SER A 14 -20.59 5.97 -8.08
CA SER A 14 -19.17 5.89 -7.73
C SER A 14 -18.65 4.46 -7.83
N SER A 15 -19.49 3.46 -7.48
CA SER A 15 -19.19 2.04 -7.68
C SER A 15 -19.10 1.63 -9.16
N LEU A 16 -19.74 2.37 -10.08
CA LEU A 16 -19.75 2.05 -11.52
C LEU A 16 -18.62 2.75 -12.30
N LEU A 17 -17.99 3.78 -11.74
CA LEU A 17 -16.92 4.55 -12.40
C LEU A 17 -15.52 4.18 -11.92
N LEU A 18 -15.38 3.34 -10.88
CA LEU A 18 -14.10 2.79 -10.42
C LEU A 18 -13.81 1.37 -10.92
N SER A 19 -14.70 0.75 -11.69
CA SER A 19 -14.39 -0.54 -12.34
C SER A 19 -13.50 -0.33 -13.57
N ALA A 20 -12.29 0.20 -13.35
CA ALA A 20 -11.16 -0.20 -14.18
C ALA A 20 -10.92 -1.67 -13.81
N ASN A 21 -11.54 -2.57 -14.55
CA ASN A 21 -11.40 -4.01 -14.35
C ASN A 21 -9.92 -4.37 -14.54
N ALA A 22 -9.15 -4.37 -13.44
CA ALA A 22 -7.81 -4.93 -13.35
C ALA A 22 -7.92 -6.45 -13.32
N VAL A 23 -8.57 -7.01 -14.34
CA VAL A 23 -8.55 -8.43 -14.57
C VAL A 23 -7.13 -8.75 -15.00
N CYS A 24 -6.57 -9.82 -14.43
CA CYS A 24 -5.45 -10.57 -14.96
C CYS A 24 -5.79 -11.12 -16.37
N VAL A 25 -6.09 -10.23 -17.32
CA VAL A 25 -6.37 -10.62 -18.70
C VAL A 25 -5.01 -10.92 -19.30
N PRO A 26 -4.80 -12.13 -19.86
CA PRO A 26 -3.60 -12.39 -20.63
C PRO A 26 -3.49 -11.30 -21.69
N ARG A 27 -2.46 -10.46 -21.62
CA ARG A 27 -2.06 -9.67 -22.78
C ARG A 27 -1.66 -10.68 -23.84
N LYS A 28 -2.59 -11.06 -24.72
CA LYS A 28 -2.23 -11.75 -25.95
C LYS A 28 -1.30 -10.79 -26.68
N HIS A 29 0.00 -11.06 -26.59
CA HIS A 29 0.94 -10.56 -27.56
C HIS A 29 0.40 -11.01 -28.91
N SER A 30 -0.24 -10.07 -29.60
CA SER A 30 -0.51 -10.24 -31.01
C SER A 30 0.86 -10.26 -31.64
N ASP A 31 1.31 -11.44 -32.06
CA ASP A 31 2.40 -11.56 -33.02
C ASP A 31 1.99 -10.74 -34.24
N PHE A 32 2.34 -9.46 -34.25
CA PHE A 32 2.38 -8.67 -35.47
C PHE A 32 3.53 -9.24 -36.28
N ALA A 33 3.25 -10.35 -36.96
CA ALA A 33 4.01 -10.74 -38.13
C ALA A 33 3.92 -9.57 -39.12
N VAL A 34 4.99 -8.78 -39.17
CA VAL A 34 5.23 -7.80 -40.23
C VAL A 34 5.31 -8.59 -41.53
N SER A 35 4.15 -8.75 -42.18
CA SER A 35 4.06 -9.25 -43.54
C SER A 35 4.49 -8.12 -44.48
N THR A 36 5.79 -8.10 -44.80
CA THR A 36 6.32 -7.31 -45.89
C THR A 36 5.75 -7.83 -47.21
N ASN A 37 4.83 -7.08 -47.83
CA ASN A 37 4.70 -7.13 -49.28
C ASN A 37 4.25 -5.77 -49.86
N PRO A 38 4.89 -5.27 -50.93
CA PRO A 38 4.62 -3.95 -51.49
C PRO A 38 3.57 -4.04 -52.61
N SER A 39 2.56 -3.17 -52.57
CA SER A 39 1.75 -2.85 -53.75
C SER A 39 1.15 -1.45 -53.65
N SER A 40 1.81 -0.55 -54.38
CA SER A 40 1.25 0.44 -55.31
C SER A 40 -0.07 1.16 -54.98
N ALA A 41 0.08 2.43 -54.56
CA ALA A 41 -0.61 3.67 -55.03
C ALA A 41 -2.17 3.79 -54.87
N PRO A 42 -2.78 4.99 -54.74
CA PRO A 42 -2.34 6.27 -55.30
C PRO A 42 -2.46 7.54 -54.40
N ALA A 43 -1.93 8.63 -54.94
CA ALA A 43 -1.88 9.97 -54.38
C ALA A 43 -3.27 10.56 -54.08
N LEU A 44 -3.38 11.26 -52.94
CA LEU A 44 -4.51 12.10 -52.58
C LEU A 44 -4.12 13.57 -52.56
N HIS A 45 -4.93 14.34 -53.26
CA HIS A 45 -4.82 15.76 -53.51
C HIS A 45 -4.95 16.61 -52.23
N HIS A 46 -4.08 17.61 -52.12
CA HIS A 46 -4.24 18.76 -51.25
C HIS A 46 -5.50 19.55 -51.63
N ALA A 47 -6.34 19.84 -50.64
CA ALA A 47 -7.32 20.91 -50.70
C ALA A 47 -7.10 21.84 -49.50
N ASP A 48 -6.58 23.02 -49.81
CA ASP A 48 -6.61 24.21 -48.96
C ASP A 48 -8.04 24.56 -48.59
N VAL A 49 -8.30 24.76 -47.29
CA VAL A 49 -9.50 25.45 -46.82
C VAL A 49 -9.09 26.55 -45.84
N SER A 50 -9.08 27.76 -46.37
CA SER A 50 -9.03 29.03 -45.65
C SER A 50 -10.30 29.25 -44.84
N VAL A 51 -10.17 29.69 -43.58
CA VAL A 51 -11.27 30.24 -42.77
C VAL A 51 -10.80 31.53 -42.09
N PRO A 52 -11.66 32.56 -41.97
CA PRO A 52 -11.21 33.95 -41.98
C PRO A 52 -11.03 34.56 -40.58
N SER A 53 -10.09 35.50 -40.50
CA SER A 53 -9.94 36.47 -39.43
C SER A 53 -11.06 37.50 -39.48
N THR A 54 -11.77 37.71 -38.38
CA THR A 54 -12.08 39.04 -37.81
C THR A 54 -12.76 38.83 -36.46
N TRP A 55 -12.34 39.58 -35.45
CA TRP A 55 -13.17 40.45 -34.59
C TRP A 55 -12.23 41.06 -33.56
N GLY A 56 -12.14 42.38 -33.58
CA GLY A 56 -11.43 43.16 -32.58
C GLY A 56 -12.39 43.78 -31.57
N VAL A 57 -11.75 44.29 -30.53
CA VAL A 57 -12.11 45.46 -29.69
C VAL A 57 -12.56 45.17 -28.25
N SER A 58 -11.75 45.77 -27.36
CA SER A 58 -12.02 46.38 -26.04
C SER A 58 -12.10 45.55 -24.76
N GLY A 59 -11.18 45.87 -23.85
CA GLY A 59 -11.45 45.87 -22.41
C GLY A 59 -10.20 45.70 -21.53
N SER A 60 -9.38 46.74 -21.38
CA SER A 60 -8.37 46.82 -20.31
C SER A 60 -9.05 46.94 -18.95
N VAL A 61 -8.73 46.04 -18.01
CA VAL A 61 -8.76 46.35 -16.58
C VAL A 61 -7.47 45.85 -15.95
N GLU A 62 -6.74 46.83 -15.44
CA GLU A 62 -5.44 46.75 -14.77
C GLU A 62 -5.65 46.29 -13.32
N ALA A 63 -4.98 45.21 -12.90
CA ALA A 63 -4.85 44.86 -11.49
C ALA A 63 -3.40 44.47 -11.20
N ARG A 64 -2.68 45.43 -10.61
CA ARG A 64 -1.34 45.30 -10.02
C ARG A 64 -1.31 44.19 -8.97
N LEU A 65 -0.31 43.31 -9.06
CA LEU A 65 0.20 42.52 -7.94
C LEU A 65 1.53 43.12 -7.46
N PRO A 66 1.74 43.29 -6.14
CA PRO A 66 2.98 43.80 -5.61
C PRO A 66 4.06 42.70 -5.55
N HIS A 67 5.21 43.03 -6.14
CA HIS A 67 6.49 42.39 -5.86
C HIS A 67 6.95 42.80 -4.46
N ALA A 68 7.31 41.82 -3.63
CA ALA A 68 8.12 42.03 -2.44
C ALA A 68 9.47 41.34 -2.65
N ASP A 69 10.44 42.14 -3.06
CA ASP A 69 11.87 41.89 -2.85
C ASP A 69 12.20 42.12 -1.38
N VAL A 70 12.89 41.17 -0.76
CA VAL A 70 13.78 41.47 0.38
C VAL A 70 15.06 40.67 0.21
N SER A 71 16.09 41.34 -0.31
CA SER A 71 17.49 40.95 -0.14
C SER A 71 18.13 41.86 0.90
N ALA A 72 18.69 41.27 1.95
CA ALA A 72 19.85 41.77 2.71
C ALA A 72 20.36 40.60 3.58
N ALA A 73 21.43 39.88 3.24
CA ALA A 73 22.84 40.27 3.24
C ALA A 73 23.53 40.04 4.61
N LEU A 74 24.50 39.12 4.55
CA LEU A 74 25.78 39.07 5.29
C LEU A 74 25.81 38.50 6.72
N GLY A 75 26.40 37.31 6.82
CA GLY A 75 27.76 37.23 7.37
C GLY A 75 27.99 36.26 8.54
N VAL A 76 29.15 35.59 8.45
CA VAL A 76 29.96 34.99 9.53
C VAL A 76 29.83 33.47 9.76
N SER A 77 30.68 32.76 8.99
CA SER A 77 31.71 31.81 9.43
C SER A 77 31.69 31.34 10.89
N GLY A 78 31.57 30.02 11.09
CA GLY A 78 31.80 29.36 12.37
C GLY A 78 31.80 27.84 12.23
N SER A 79 32.90 27.28 11.74
CA SER A 79 33.20 25.85 11.84
C SER A 79 33.58 25.54 13.28
N VAL A 80 32.78 24.73 13.98
CA VAL A 80 33.15 24.16 15.29
C VAL A 80 33.06 22.65 15.21
N GLU A 81 34.24 22.07 15.11
CA GLU A 81 34.58 20.66 15.22
C GLU A 81 34.28 20.18 16.65
N ALA A 82 33.22 19.40 16.82
CA ALA A 82 32.90 18.77 18.10
C ALA A 82 33.67 17.46 18.24
N LYS A 83 34.75 17.57 19.03
CA LYS A 83 35.67 16.53 19.46
C LYS A 83 34.96 15.41 20.24
N LEU A 84 35.06 14.18 19.73
CA LEU A 84 34.72 12.95 20.46
C LEU A 84 35.61 12.80 21.71
N PRO A 85 35.04 12.45 22.87
CA PRO A 85 35.78 11.80 23.94
C PRO A 85 35.73 10.28 23.77
N HIS A 86 36.91 9.68 23.59
CA HIS A 86 37.18 8.28 23.87
C HIS A 86 36.98 8.02 25.36
N ALA A 87 36.16 7.03 25.70
CA ALA A 87 36.15 6.39 27.01
C ALA A 87 36.12 4.87 26.82
N ASP A 88 37.27 4.29 27.09
CA ASP A 88 37.56 2.87 27.26
C ASP A 88 36.95 2.40 28.58
N VAL A 89 36.05 1.42 28.53
CA VAL A 89 35.70 0.59 29.70
C VAL A 89 35.52 -0.85 29.24
N SER A 90 36.58 -1.63 29.42
CA SER A 90 36.54 -3.09 29.48
C SER A 90 35.64 -3.54 30.64
N ALA A 91 34.63 -4.35 30.34
CA ALA A 91 33.93 -5.17 31.31
C ALA A 91 33.61 -6.54 30.70
N GLU A 92 34.36 -7.52 31.15
CA GLU A 92 34.30 -8.93 30.78
C GLU A 92 33.06 -9.57 31.42
N VAL A 93 32.04 -9.88 30.61
CA VAL A 93 30.88 -10.69 31.06
C VAL A 93 30.99 -12.07 30.42
N LYS A 94 31.32 -13.03 31.28
CA LYS A 94 31.43 -14.47 31.04
C LYS A 94 30.03 -15.07 30.85
N LEU A 95 29.74 -15.57 29.65
CA LEU A 95 28.57 -16.42 29.36
C LEU A 95 29.04 -17.87 29.08
N PRO A 96 28.35 -18.89 29.61
CA PRO A 96 28.79 -20.28 29.55
C PRO A 96 28.53 -20.94 28.20
N HIS A 97 29.47 -21.80 27.83
CA HIS A 97 29.41 -22.77 26.75
C HIS A 97 28.30 -23.79 26.99
N ALA A 98 27.55 -24.11 25.94
CA ALA A 98 26.80 -25.36 25.82
C ALA A 98 26.95 -25.91 24.41
N ASP A 99 27.13 -27.21 24.35
CA ASP A 99 27.82 -27.96 23.32
C ASP A 99 27.07 -28.15 22.01
N VAL A 100 27.88 -28.27 20.96
CA VAL A 100 27.52 -28.80 19.65
C VAL A 100 27.55 -30.33 19.74
N SER A 101 26.47 -30.99 19.33
CA SER A 101 26.54 -32.39 18.89
C SER A 101 25.81 -32.55 17.58
N ALA A 102 26.62 -32.84 16.55
CA ALA A 102 26.19 -33.28 15.24
C ALA A 102 25.98 -34.79 15.24
N ALA A 103 24.97 -35.27 14.52
CA ALA A 103 25.06 -36.53 13.78
C ALA A 103 24.01 -36.57 12.65
N ALA A 104 24.51 -37.00 11.48
CA ALA A 104 23.87 -37.42 10.22
C ALA A 104 22.40 -37.84 10.29
N GLY A 105 21.54 -37.63 9.28
CA GLY A 105 21.75 -37.53 7.84
C GLY A 105 20.88 -38.61 7.17
N VAL A 106 19.82 -38.23 6.45
CA VAL A 106 19.14 -39.09 5.47
C VAL A 106 18.66 -38.23 4.29
N SER A 107 19.06 -38.71 3.11
CA SER A 107 18.74 -38.28 1.76
C SER A 107 17.24 -38.32 1.46
N GLY A 108 16.71 -37.23 0.90
CA GLY A 108 15.36 -37.16 0.34
C GLY A 108 15.28 -35.95 -0.60
N SER A 109 15.04 -36.21 -1.87
CA SER A 109 15.05 -35.28 -2.99
C SER A 109 14.22 -34.01 -2.74
N ALA A 110 14.86 -32.85 -2.89
CA ALA A 110 14.19 -31.56 -2.88
C ALA A 110 13.47 -31.35 -4.22
N GLU A 111 12.18 -31.60 -4.25
CA GLU A 111 11.28 -30.84 -5.11
C GLU A 111 11.05 -29.51 -4.39
N ALA A 112 11.59 -28.42 -4.94
CA ALA A 112 11.42 -27.09 -4.40
C ALA A 112 9.97 -26.65 -4.65
N GLU A 113 9.10 -26.88 -3.68
CA GLU A 113 7.76 -26.33 -3.70
C GLU A 113 7.84 -24.80 -3.57
N VAL A 114 7.22 -24.10 -4.51
CA VAL A 114 7.00 -22.65 -4.49
C VAL A 114 5.94 -22.38 -3.42
N SER A 115 6.34 -22.42 -2.16
CA SER A 115 5.42 -22.14 -1.07
C SER A 115 5.29 -20.63 -0.92
N GLY A 116 4.17 -20.07 -1.38
CA GLY A 116 3.69 -18.73 -1.04
C GLY A 116 3.25 -18.60 0.42
N SER A 117 3.87 -19.36 1.33
CA SER A 117 3.48 -19.42 2.73
C SER A 117 3.86 -18.11 3.43
N PHE A 118 2.85 -17.31 3.77
CA PHE A 118 2.98 -16.14 4.64
C PHE A 118 2.93 -16.55 6.12
N SER A 119 2.96 -17.86 6.40
CA SER A 119 2.89 -18.41 7.75
C SER A 119 3.90 -17.78 8.73
N PRO A 120 5.18 -17.49 8.40
CA PRO A 120 6.08 -16.82 9.36
C PRO A 120 5.63 -15.40 9.73
N ILE A 121 4.75 -14.78 8.94
CA ILE A 121 4.30 -13.40 9.06
C ILE A 121 2.93 -13.32 9.77
N LEU A 122 2.07 -14.34 9.64
CA LEU A 122 0.70 -14.37 10.19
C LEU A 122 0.57 -15.00 11.60
N HIS A 123 1.59 -15.64 12.15
CA HIS A 123 1.42 -16.33 13.44
C HIS A 123 1.37 -15.36 14.64
N SER A 124 0.16 -15.08 15.12
CA SER A 124 -0.09 -14.45 16.42
C SER A 124 -0.20 -15.51 17.52
N GLN A 125 0.75 -15.57 18.45
CA GLN A 125 0.56 -16.37 19.68
C GLN A 125 -0.30 -15.59 20.69
N PRO A 126 -1.26 -16.25 21.37
CA PRO A 126 -2.04 -15.61 22.42
C PRO A 126 -1.12 -15.18 23.57
N THR A 127 -1.06 -13.89 23.86
CA THR A 127 -0.36 -13.37 25.05
C THR A 127 -1.36 -13.22 26.20
N ALA A 128 -1.13 -13.93 27.31
CA ALA A 128 -2.03 -13.94 28.46
C ALA A 128 -1.97 -12.65 29.33
N ASN A 129 -1.53 -11.52 28.77
CA ASN A 129 -1.40 -10.26 29.50
C ASN A 129 -1.53 -9.04 28.58
N VAL A 130 -2.69 -8.93 27.91
CA VAL A 130 -3.04 -7.74 27.14
C VAL A 130 -3.51 -6.63 28.10
N ASN A 131 -3.00 -5.42 27.93
CA ASN A 131 -3.42 -4.26 28.72
C ASN A 131 -4.96 -4.10 28.66
N PRO A 132 -5.68 -3.89 29.78
CA PRO A 132 -7.14 -3.75 29.77
C PRO A 132 -7.67 -2.65 28.84
N ALA A 133 -6.92 -1.57 28.63
CA ALA A 133 -7.26 -0.52 27.67
C ALA A 133 -7.17 -1.01 26.22
N VAL A 134 -6.14 -1.79 25.90
CA VAL A 134 -6.02 -2.49 24.59
C VAL A 134 -7.19 -3.46 24.41
N HIS A 135 -7.49 -4.28 25.41
CA HIS A 135 -8.63 -5.20 25.36
C HIS A 135 -9.95 -4.46 25.11
N LYS A 136 -10.14 -3.28 25.71
CA LYS A 136 -11.34 -2.48 25.51
C LYS A 136 -11.46 -1.97 24.07
N VAL A 137 -10.37 -1.49 23.47
CA VAL A 137 -10.36 -0.96 22.10
C VAL A 137 -10.42 -2.10 21.07
N CYS A 138 -9.56 -3.11 21.18
CA CYS A 138 -9.59 -4.27 20.29
C CYS A 138 -10.86 -5.12 20.46
N GLY A 139 -11.56 -5.03 21.59
CA GLY A 139 -12.78 -5.80 21.82
C GLY A 139 -13.96 -5.43 20.92
N ILE A 140 -13.88 -4.33 20.17
CA ILE A 140 -14.91 -3.96 19.18
C ILE A 140 -14.62 -4.47 17.77
N THR A 141 -13.43 -5.02 17.54
CA THR A 141 -12.99 -5.41 16.20
C THR A 141 -13.44 -6.83 15.89
N GLU A 142 -13.56 -7.16 14.60
CA GLU A 142 -13.94 -8.52 14.18
C GLU A 142 -12.91 -9.59 14.59
N ASP A 143 -11.64 -9.21 14.76
CA ASP A 143 -10.60 -10.05 15.34
C ASP A 143 -9.82 -9.31 16.46
N PRO A 144 -10.31 -9.42 17.72
CA PRO A 144 -9.66 -8.78 18.86
C PRO A 144 -8.27 -9.32 19.16
N ILE A 145 -7.97 -10.57 18.77
CA ILE A 145 -6.68 -11.21 19.03
C ILE A 145 -5.65 -10.65 18.06
N VAL A 146 -5.98 -10.59 16.77
CA VAL A 146 -5.12 -9.97 15.76
C VAL A 146 -4.84 -8.52 16.18
N CYS A 147 -5.87 -7.71 16.40
CA CYS A 147 -5.72 -6.32 16.88
C CYS A 147 -4.77 -6.20 18.09
N ALA A 148 -4.96 -7.02 19.13
CA ALA A 148 -4.17 -6.91 20.35
C ALA A 148 -2.71 -7.37 20.16
N THR A 149 -2.44 -8.25 19.20
CA THR A 149 -1.11 -8.84 18.99
C THR A 149 -0.29 -8.06 17.96
N THR A 150 -0.92 -7.53 16.92
CA THR A 150 -0.27 -6.78 15.82
C THR A 150 0.28 -5.44 16.26
N ILE A 151 -0.39 -4.76 17.20
CA ILE A 151 0.03 -3.44 17.68
C ILE A 151 1.26 -3.49 18.60
N ILE A 152 1.60 -4.65 19.18
CA ILE A 152 2.64 -4.76 20.22
C ILE A 152 3.96 -4.06 19.84
N PRO A 153 4.52 -4.22 18.62
CA PRO A 153 5.77 -3.56 18.22
C PRO A 153 5.66 -2.04 18.05
N PHE A 154 4.43 -1.50 18.01
CA PHE A 154 4.11 -0.12 17.64
C PHE A 154 3.48 0.68 18.78
N LEU A 155 3.31 0.08 19.96
CA LEU A 155 2.78 0.75 21.14
C LEU A 155 3.80 1.75 21.70
N SER A 156 3.34 2.97 21.98
CA SER A 156 4.15 4.06 22.55
C SER A 156 3.91 4.27 24.07
N GLY A 157 3.11 3.42 24.70
CA GLY A 157 2.70 3.56 26.10
C GLY A 157 1.38 4.31 26.31
N GLU A 158 0.82 4.89 25.24
CA GLU A 158 -0.55 5.42 25.21
C GLU A 158 -1.52 4.34 24.71
N PHE A 159 -2.71 4.30 25.30
CA PHE A 159 -3.72 3.25 25.06
C PHE A 159 -5.13 3.83 24.85
N ASP A 160 -5.24 5.12 24.53
CA ASP A 160 -6.49 5.67 24.04
C ASP A 160 -6.78 5.20 22.60
N PRO A 161 -8.03 5.29 22.11
CA PRO A 161 -8.40 4.76 20.80
C PRO A 161 -7.58 5.33 19.64
N ALA A 162 -7.18 6.60 19.69
CA ALA A 162 -6.40 7.20 18.60
C ALA A 162 -4.99 6.62 18.57
N SER A 163 -4.34 6.48 19.72
CA SER A 163 -3.00 5.88 19.82
C SER A 163 -2.99 4.41 19.43
N ILE A 164 -4.02 3.64 19.82
CA ILE A 164 -4.14 2.23 19.37
C ILE A 164 -4.41 2.15 17.87
N LEU A 165 -5.25 3.01 17.30
CA LEU A 165 -5.47 3.07 15.86
C LEU A 165 -4.18 3.40 15.10
N VAL A 166 -3.38 4.35 15.59
CA VAL A 166 -2.07 4.68 15.00
C VAL A 166 -1.14 3.47 15.01
N SER A 167 -1.07 2.72 16.12
CA SER A 167 -0.27 1.50 16.20
C SER A 167 -0.76 0.42 15.23
N GLU A 168 -2.07 0.27 15.04
CA GLU A 168 -2.62 -0.71 14.10
C GLU A 168 -2.37 -0.31 12.64
N ILE A 169 -2.52 0.97 12.30
CA ILE A 169 -2.16 1.47 10.96
C ILE A 169 -0.65 1.27 10.68
N GLN A 170 0.22 1.43 11.69
CA GLN A 170 1.65 1.12 11.54
C GLN A 170 1.91 -0.37 11.31
N ALA A 171 1.14 -1.26 11.96
CA ALA A 171 1.19 -2.69 11.69
C ALA A 171 0.75 -3.00 10.25
N ALA A 172 -0.35 -2.40 9.78
CA ALA A 172 -0.84 -2.51 8.41
C ALA A 172 0.20 -2.03 7.37
N ILE A 173 0.83 -0.88 7.61
CA ILE A 173 1.94 -0.36 6.78
C ILE A 173 3.11 -1.34 6.77
N SER A 174 3.52 -1.85 7.93
CA SER A 174 4.64 -2.78 8.04
C SER A 174 4.39 -4.07 7.28
N PHE A 175 3.20 -4.65 7.43
CA PHE A 175 2.80 -5.86 6.72
C PHE A 175 2.70 -5.62 5.22
N THR A 176 2.06 -4.53 4.78
CA THR A 176 1.91 -4.19 3.36
C THR A 176 3.27 -4.02 2.67
N ASN A 177 4.25 -3.37 3.32
CA ASN A 177 5.62 -3.30 2.80
C ASN A 177 6.28 -4.68 2.64
N LYS A 178 6.07 -5.60 3.60
CA LYS A 178 6.56 -6.99 3.49
C LYS A 178 5.88 -7.72 2.33
N THR A 179 4.59 -7.52 2.13
CA THR A 179 3.82 -8.08 1.01
C THR A 179 4.35 -7.57 -0.32
N ILE A 180 4.61 -6.26 -0.46
CA ILE A 180 5.23 -5.68 -1.67
C ILE A 180 6.59 -6.31 -1.95
N ALA A 181 7.44 -6.46 -0.93
CA ALA A 181 8.74 -7.11 -1.07
C ALA A 181 8.61 -8.57 -1.51
N LYS A 182 7.65 -9.32 -0.92
CA LYS A 182 7.40 -10.71 -1.29
C LYS A 182 6.81 -10.85 -2.70
N ALA A 183 5.92 -9.96 -3.10
CA ALA A 183 5.40 -9.89 -4.46
C ALA A 183 6.53 -9.69 -5.48
N ASN A 184 7.47 -8.77 -5.21
CA ASN A 184 8.64 -8.58 -6.07
C ASN A 184 9.50 -9.85 -6.21
N GLU A 185 9.72 -10.57 -5.10
CA GLU A 185 10.44 -11.85 -5.12
C GLU A 185 9.69 -12.90 -5.96
N LEU A 186 8.38 -13.03 -5.77
CA LEU A 186 7.56 -14.01 -6.49
C LEU A 186 7.48 -13.70 -7.99
N ALA A 187 7.31 -12.44 -8.39
CA ALA A 187 7.26 -12.04 -9.80
C ALA A 187 8.55 -12.39 -10.56
N THR A 188 9.69 -12.32 -9.88
CA THR A 188 11.00 -12.59 -10.50
C THR A 188 11.48 -14.03 -10.33
N HIS A 189 10.74 -14.86 -9.60
CA HIS A 189 11.14 -16.23 -9.33
C HIS A 189 11.03 -17.11 -10.58
N HIS A 190 12.04 -17.93 -10.84
CA HIS A 190 12.16 -18.73 -12.08
C HIS A 190 11.04 -19.76 -12.30
N SER A 191 10.33 -20.14 -11.24
CA SER A 191 9.20 -21.06 -11.29
C SER A 191 7.86 -20.37 -11.52
N THR A 192 7.80 -19.04 -11.40
CA THR A 192 6.60 -18.25 -11.61
C THR A 192 6.39 -18.12 -13.12
N SER A 193 5.21 -18.48 -13.60
CA SER A 193 4.89 -18.34 -15.01
C SER A 193 4.80 -16.85 -15.39
N ASN A 194 5.01 -16.54 -16.68
CA ASN A 194 4.84 -15.16 -17.18
C ASN A 194 3.45 -14.59 -16.89
N PHE A 195 2.43 -15.45 -16.84
CA PHE A 195 1.07 -15.05 -16.52
C PHE A 195 0.91 -14.70 -15.04
N GLU A 196 1.43 -15.54 -14.14
CA GLU A 196 1.45 -15.25 -12.70
C GLU A 196 2.27 -13.99 -12.39
N SER A 197 3.42 -13.79 -13.06
CA SER A 197 4.23 -12.57 -12.91
C SER A 197 3.42 -11.31 -13.23
N GLN A 198 2.68 -11.31 -14.35
CA GLN A 198 1.83 -10.16 -14.72
C GLN A 198 0.72 -9.92 -13.70
N CYS A 199 0.13 -10.98 -13.15
CA CYS A 199 -0.85 -10.86 -12.07
C CYS A 199 -0.24 -10.27 -10.80
N ILE A 200 0.95 -10.74 -10.41
CA ILE A 200 1.66 -10.25 -9.25
C ILE A 200 2.02 -8.76 -9.43
N GLU A 201 2.51 -8.37 -10.61
CA GLU A 201 2.80 -6.96 -10.95
C GLU A 201 1.55 -6.08 -10.83
N GLN A 202 0.39 -6.54 -11.31
CA GLN A 202 -0.86 -5.81 -11.15
C GLN A 202 -1.27 -5.66 -9.67
N CYS A 203 -1.03 -6.69 -8.86
CA CYS A 203 -1.24 -6.63 -7.41
C CYS A 203 -0.31 -5.64 -6.70
N GLN A 204 0.90 -5.42 -7.21
CA GLN A 204 1.81 -4.43 -6.63
C GLN A 204 1.23 -3.02 -6.70
N GLU A 205 0.56 -2.65 -7.80
CA GLU A 205 -0.12 -1.36 -7.92
C GLU A 205 -1.22 -1.18 -6.86
N ASN A 206 -1.96 -2.25 -6.57
CA ASN A 206 -2.95 -2.27 -5.51
C ASN A 206 -2.31 -2.16 -4.12
N TYR A 207 -1.20 -2.87 -3.86
CA TYR A 207 -0.50 -2.76 -2.58
C TYR A 207 0.14 -1.39 -2.34
N ASP A 208 0.68 -0.76 -3.37
CA ASP A 208 1.20 0.60 -3.29
C ASP A 208 0.07 1.59 -2.97
N SER A 209 -1.11 1.38 -3.57
CA SER A 209 -2.32 2.16 -3.26
C SER A 209 -2.77 1.95 -1.81
N ALA A 210 -2.84 0.70 -1.34
CA ALA A 210 -3.20 0.36 0.03
C ALA A 210 -2.21 0.99 1.03
N LEU A 211 -0.91 0.90 0.74
CA LEU A 211 0.15 1.51 1.54
C LEU A 211 -0.03 3.03 1.66
N ASN A 212 -0.27 3.71 0.53
CA ASN A 212 -0.51 5.15 0.51
C ASN A 212 -1.80 5.53 1.25
N ASN A 213 -2.84 4.70 1.15
CA ASN A 213 -4.09 4.87 1.88
C ASN A 213 -3.89 4.77 3.40
N PHE A 214 -3.13 3.78 3.89
CA PHE A 214 -2.77 3.68 5.31
C PHE A 214 -1.91 4.86 5.78
N GLN A 215 -0.93 5.30 4.99
CA GLN A 215 -0.14 6.49 5.32
C GLN A 215 -1.01 7.75 5.39
N THR A 216 -1.97 7.88 4.48
CA THR A 216 -2.94 8.98 4.48
C THR A 216 -3.87 8.92 5.69
N ALA A 217 -4.21 7.73 6.18
CA ALA A 217 -5.00 7.55 7.40
C ALA A 217 -4.32 8.19 8.63
N LEU A 218 -2.99 8.03 8.76
CA LEU A 218 -2.21 8.70 9.82
C LEU A 218 -2.33 10.23 9.76
N VAL A 219 -2.33 10.79 8.56
CA VAL A 219 -2.53 12.24 8.34
C VAL A 219 -3.95 12.66 8.72
N ALA A 220 -4.96 11.87 8.36
CA ALA A 220 -6.36 12.14 8.67
C ALA A 220 -6.63 12.11 10.19
N ILE A 221 -6.03 11.17 10.93
CA ILE A 221 -6.10 11.11 12.40
C ILE A 221 -5.57 12.41 13.01
N LYS A 222 -4.38 12.85 12.59
CA LYS A 222 -3.77 14.09 13.09
C LYS A 222 -4.61 15.34 12.75
N ALA A 223 -5.32 15.31 11.63
CA ALA A 223 -6.21 16.39 11.22
C ALA A 223 -7.61 16.33 11.83
N HIS A 224 -7.92 15.28 12.62
CA HIS A 224 -9.27 14.97 13.10
C HIS A 224 -10.30 14.87 11.95
N ASP A 225 -9.88 14.37 10.79
CA ASP A 225 -10.72 14.23 9.60
C ASP A 225 -11.33 12.82 9.52
N ALA A 226 -12.43 12.64 10.24
CA ALA A 226 -13.20 11.41 10.30
C ALA A 226 -13.63 10.88 8.92
N GLY A 227 -14.07 11.79 8.04
CA GLY A 227 -14.58 11.43 6.72
C GLY A 227 -13.46 10.89 5.84
N ARG A 228 -12.32 11.57 5.83
CA ARG A 228 -11.14 11.11 5.08
C ARG A 228 -10.58 9.82 5.67
N LEU A 229 -10.50 9.70 7.00
CA LEU A 229 -10.02 8.49 7.68
C LEU A 229 -10.83 7.26 7.25
N ASN A 230 -12.16 7.31 7.34
CA ASN A 230 -13.03 6.22 6.90
C ASN A 230 -12.85 5.90 5.42
N SER A 231 -12.77 6.93 4.57
CA SER A 231 -12.63 6.76 3.12
C SER A 231 -11.33 6.06 2.74
N VAL A 232 -10.19 6.46 3.32
CA VAL A 232 -8.90 5.87 2.94
C VAL A 232 -8.69 4.48 3.55
N LEU A 233 -9.20 4.21 4.75
CA LEU A 233 -9.18 2.86 5.31
C LEU A 233 -10.04 1.89 4.48
N SER A 234 -11.24 2.31 4.05
CA SER A 234 -12.09 1.51 3.16
C SER A 234 -11.45 1.27 1.79
N ALA A 235 -10.72 2.25 1.27
CA ALA A 235 -9.98 2.11 0.02
C ALA A 235 -8.85 1.08 0.15
N ALA A 236 -8.08 1.10 1.25
CA ALA A 236 -7.01 0.10 1.47
C ALA A 236 -7.54 -1.34 1.53
N ILE A 237 -8.73 -1.55 2.12
CA ILE A 237 -9.42 -2.86 2.11
C ILE A 237 -9.76 -3.25 0.66
N THR A 238 -10.37 -2.33 -0.09
CA THR A 238 -10.76 -2.57 -1.48
C THR A 238 -9.56 -2.88 -2.38
N ASP A 239 -8.43 -2.21 -2.16
CA ASP A 239 -7.19 -2.45 -2.91
C ASP A 239 -6.69 -3.90 -2.71
N ALA A 240 -6.72 -4.41 -1.46
CA ALA A 240 -6.35 -5.79 -1.17
C ALA A 240 -7.31 -6.80 -1.80
N ASP A 241 -8.62 -6.55 -1.73
CA ASP A 241 -9.65 -7.39 -2.34
C ASP A 241 -9.52 -7.41 -3.87
N THR A 242 -9.24 -6.27 -4.49
CA THR A 242 -9.06 -6.14 -5.94
C THR A 242 -7.90 -7.02 -6.43
N CYS A 243 -6.80 -7.07 -5.68
CA CYS A 243 -5.72 -8.01 -5.99
C CYS A 243 -6.19 -9.47 -5.90
N ASN A 244 -6.91 -9.82 -4.84
CA ASN A 244 -7.38 -11.19 -4.64
C ASN A 244 -8.37 -11.66 -5.72
N ASP A 245 -9.29 -10.77 -6.11
CA ASP A 245 -10.28 -11.01 -7.16
C ASP A 245 -9.61 -11.19 -8.52
N GLY A 246 -8.56 -10.40 -8.82
CA GLY A 246 -7.79 -10.53 -10.05
C GLY A 246 -7.22 -11.93 -10.29
N PHE A 247 -6.72 -12.60 -9.25
CA PHE A 247 -6.27 -13.99 -9.34
C PHE A 247 -7.43 -14.99 -9.47
N SER A 248 -8.52 -14.76 -8.76
CA SER A 248 -9.70 -15.62 -8.79
C SER A 248 -10.36 -15.61 -10.17
N ASP A 249 -10.48 -14.44 -10.78
CA ASP A 249 -11.01 -14.22 -12.13
C ASP A 249 -10.10 -14.82 -13.21
N ALA A 250 -8.79 -14.88 -12.96
CA ALA A 250 -7.82 -15.56 -13.81
C ALA A 250 -7.90 -17.09 -13.73
N GLY A 251 -8.70 -17.65 -12.81
CA GLY A 251 -8.80 -19.08 -12.59
C GLY A 251 -7.53 -19.69 -12.03
N ILE A 252 -6.71 -18.91 -11.32
CA ILE A 252 -5.52 -19.41 -10.60
C ILE A 252 -5.99 -19.86 -9.20
N PRO A 253 -6.12 -21.17 -8.94
CA PRO A 253 -6.62 -21.65 -7.65
C PRO A 253 -5.60 -21.39 -6.54
N GLY A 254 -6.01 -20.62 -5.53
CA GLY A 254 -5.14 -20.23 -4.42
C GLY A 254 -4.06 -19.27 -4.91
N SER A 255 -4.33 -17.96 -4.85
CA SER A 255 -3.34 -16.98 -5.26
C SER A 255 -2.10 -17.09 -4.38
N LEU A 256 -0.91 -17.01 -4.99
CA LEU A 256 0.39 -16.97 -4.29
C LEU A 256 0.46 -15.83 -3.25
N LEU A 257 -0.51 -14.91 -3.27
CA LEU A 257 -0.64 -13.74 -2.42
C LEU A 257 -1.94 -13.73 -1.58
N GLY A 258 -2.74 -14.79 -1.62
CA GLY A 258 -4.10 -14.81 -1.06
C GLY A 258 -4.13 -14.63 0.45
N GLU A 259 -3.22 -15.31 1.16
CA GLU A 259 -3.05 -15.12 2.61
C GLU A 259 -2.67 -13.66 2.94
N ALA A 260 -1.80 -13.05 2.13
CA ALA A 260 -1.40 -11.66 2.34
C ALA A 260 -2.52 -10.67 2.05
N ASN A 261 -3.31 -10.90 1.00
CA ASN A 261 -4.48 -10.09 0.67
C ASN A 261 -5.49 -10.11 1.82
N ALA A 262 -5.86 -11.32 2.27
CA ALA A 262 -6.79 -11.50 3.37
C ALA A 262 -6.30 -10.83 4.65
N TYR A 263 -4.99 -10.85 4.91
CA TYR A 263 -4.43 -10.20 6.08
C TYR A 263 -4.39 -8.67 5.97
N ILE A 264 -4.07 -8.10 4.79
CA ILE A 264 -4.17 -6.65 4.57
C ILE A 264 -5.62 -6.18 4.74
N HIS A 265 -6.57 -6.94 4.17
CA HIS A 265 -8.01 -6.70 4.36
C HIS A 265 -8.35 -6.66 5.85
N LEU A 266 -7.97 -7.70 6.60
CA LEU A 266 -8.25 -7.81 8.03
C LEU A 266 -7.67 -6.64 8.83
N LEU A 267 -6.40 -6.28 8.60
CA LEU A 267 -5.78 -5.12 9.28
C LEU A 267 -6.50 -3.81 8.93
N GLY A 268 -6.94 -3.65 7.68
CA GLY A 268 -7.74 -2.51 7.25
C GLY A 268 -9.11 -2.45 7.93
N ALA A 269 -9.80 -3.58 8.04
CA ALA A 269 -11.09 -3.70 8.72
C ALA A 269 -10.95 -3.41 10.22
N ILE A 270 -9.93 -3.95 10.89
CA ILE A 270 -9.60 -3.64 12.29
C ILE A 270 -9.36 -2.13 12.46
N CYS A 271 -8.60 -1.49 11.57
CA CYS A 271 -8.40 -0.05 11.60
C CYS A 271 -9.73 0.72 11.46
N LEU A 272 -10.60 0.27 10.56
CA LEU A 272 -11.90 0.91 10.32
C LEU A 272 -12.81 0.78 11.56
N ASP A 273 -12.86 -0.40 12.17
CA ASP A 273 -13.60 -0.65 13.41
C ASP A 273 -13.13 0.29 14.54
N ILE A 274 -11.82 0.35 14.81
CA ILE A 274 -11.26 1.22 15.85
C ILE A 274 -11.56 2.70 15.54
N SER A 275 -11.55 3.10 14.27
CA SER A 275 -11.83 4.49 13.87
C SER A 275 -13.22 4.97 14.31
N THR A 276 -14.18 4.06 14.51
CA THR A 276 -15.52 4.39 15.01
C THR A 276 -15.52 4.95 16.43
N LEU A 277 -14.46 4.70 17.20
CA LEU A 277 -14.29 5.21 18.57
C LEU A 277 -13.78 6.66 18.63
N LEU A 278 -13.47 7.26 17.49
CA LEU A 278 -12.96 8.64 17.42
C LEU A 278 -14.06 9.69 17.24
N HIS A 279 -15.33 9.29 17.14
CA HIS A 279 -16.47 10.15 16.79
C HIS A 279 -17.61 10.06 17.81
#